data_AF-A0A220VCG4-F1
#
_entry.id   AF-A0A220VCG4-F1
#
_cell.length_a   1.000
_cell.length_b   1.000
_cell.length_c   1.000
_cell.angle_alpha   90.00
_cell.angle_beta   90.00
_cell.angle_gamma   90.00
#
_symmetry.space_group_name_H-M   'P 1'
#
loop_
_entity.id
_entity.type
_entity.pdbx_description
1 polymer ?
#
loop_
_entity_poly.entity_id
_entity_poly.type
_entity_poly.pdbx_seq_one_letter_code
_entity_poly.pdbx_strand_id
1 'polypeptide(L)' 'MLMKKNINLCRKCKIKKIAEKYRPFCSERCKLLDFDEWISEKKII' A
#
# COMPACT_ATOMS: atom_id res chain seq x y z
N MET A 1 -24.73 -13.10 9.12
CA MET A 1 -23.98 -13.20 7.85
C MET A 1 -23.00 -12.04 7.76
N LEU A 2 -21.69 -12.27 7.94
CA LEU A 2 -20.68 -11.24 7.74
C LEU A 2 -20.54 -10.99 6.23
N MET A 3 -21.16 -9.91 5.75
CA MET A 3 -20.96 -9.39 4.41
C MET A 3 -19.46 -9.14 4.20
N LYS A 4 -18.79 -10.03 3.45
CA LYS A 4 -17.43 -9.81 2.95
C LYS A 4 -17.47 -8.62 2.00
N LYS A 5 -17.41 -7.42 2.57
CA LYS A 5 -17.23 -6.17 1.83
C LYS A 5 -15.86 -6.28 1.19
N ASN A 6 -15.80 -6.33 -0.14
CA ASN A 6 -14.57 -6.21 -0.92
C ASN A 6 -13.99 -4.82 -0.70
N ILE A 7 -13.34 -4.65 0.45
CA ILE A 7 -12.69 -3.42 0.86
C ILE A 7 -11.34 -3.41 0.16
N ASN A 8 -11.17 -2.44 -0.75
CA ASN A 8 -9.88 -2.16 -1.35
C ASN A 8 -8.94 -1.65 -0.24
N LEU A 9 -8.06 -2.54 0.20
CA LEU A 9 -7.04 -2.28 1.22
C LEU A 9 -5.77 -1.75 0.59
N CYS A 10 -5.04 -0.94 1.34
CA CYS A 10 -3.74 -0.44 0.95
C CYS A 10 -2.79 -1.59 0.61
N ARG A 11 -2.14 -1.51 -0.56
CA ARG A 11 -1.18 -2.52 -1.01
C ARG A 11 -0.03 -2.74 -0.01
N LYS A 12 0.50 -1.67 0.59
CA LYS A 12 1.63 -1.73 1.53
C LYS A 12 1.25 -2.22 2.93
N CYS A 13 0.30 -1.56 3.61
CA CYS A 13 0.01 -1.84 5.02
C CYS A 13 -1.13 -2.84 5.26
N LYS A 14 -1.98 -3.13 4.25
CA LYS A 14 -3.14 -4.05 4.32
C LYS A 14 -4.14 -3.83 5.48
N ILE A 15 -3.99 -2.78 6.27
CA ILE A 15 -4.83 -2.47 7.44
C ILE A 15 -5.79 -1.33 7.12
N LYS A 16 -5.33 -0.33 6.35
CA LYS A 16 -6.13 0.86 6.01
C LYS A 16 -6.75 0.73 4.62
N LYS A 17 -7.90 1.36 4.42
CA LYS A 17 -8.52 1.52 3.10
C LYS A 17 -7.65 2.41 2.21
N ILE A 18 -7.70 2.16 0.91
CA ILE A 18 -7.01 2.99 -0.08
C ILE A 18 -7.58 4.41 -0.03
N ALA A 19 -6.69 5.41 -0.07
CA ALA A 19 -7.06 6.81 -0.16
C ALA A 19 -7.06 7.23 -1.64
N GLU A 20 -8.06 8.00 -2.05
CA GLU A 20 -8.26 8.37 -3.46
C GLU A 20 -7.07 9.10 -4.07
N LYS A 21 -6.45 10.00 -3.29
CA LYS A 21 -5.27 10.79 -3.67
C LYS A 21 -3.99 9.96 -3.78
N TYR A 22 -3.93 8.83 -3.07
CA TYR A 22 -2.72 8.01 -2.94
C TYR A 22 -2.89 6.60 -3.50
N ARG A 23 -3.93 6.33 -4.32
CA ARG A 23 -4.19 5.00 -4.91
C ARG A 23 -2.91 4.42 -5.54
N PRO A 24 -2.53 3.14 -5.29
CA PRO A 24 -3.22 2.08 -4.52
C PRO A 24 -2.93 2.07 -3.00
N PHE A 25 -2.48 3.17 -2.43
CA PHE A 25 -2.08 3.30 -1.02
C PHE A 25 -3.08 4.09 -0.17
N CYS A 26 -3.00 3.94 1.15
CA CYS A 26 -3.83 4.70 2.09
C CYS A 26 -3.28 6.10 2.43
N SER A 27 -2.02 6.37 2.11
CA SER A 27 -1.31 7.61 2.51
C SER A 27 0.00 7.76 1.75
N GLU A 28 0.53 8.98 1.71
CA GLU A 28 1.84 9.29 1.11
C GLU A 28 2.97 8.46 1.72
N ARG A 29 2.95 8.23 3.04
CA ARG A 29 3.92 7.36 3.72
C ARG A 29 4.00 5.96 3.10
N CYS A 30 2.86 5.32 2.86
CA CYS A 30 2.83 3.98 2.25
C CYS A 30 3.31 3.99 0.79
N LYS A 31 3.10 5.09 0.06
CA LYS A 31 3.64 5.28 -1.30
C LYS A 31 5.17 5.41 -1.27
N LEU A 32 5.71 6.19 -0.33
CA LEU A 32 7.15 6.36 -0.17
C LEU A 32 7.85 5.08 0.30
N LEU A 33 7.25 4.32 1.23
CA LEU A 33 7.78 3.03 1.67
C LEU A 33 7.76 1.95 0.58
N ASP A 34 6.81 2.02 -0.35
CA ASP A 34 6.77 1.16 -1.54
C ASP A 34 7.91 1.53 -2.51
N PHE A 35 8.16 2.83 -2.67
CA PHE A 35 9.28 3.35 -3.47
C PHE A 35 10.65 3.03 -2.85
N ASP A 36 10.78 3.10 -1.53
CA ASP A 36 12.00 2.77 -0.80
C ASP A 36 12.33 1.28 -0.87
N GLU A 37 11.32 0.40 -0.81
CA GLU A 37 11.47 -1.04 -1.02
C GLU A 37 11.94 -1.34 -2.45
N TRP A 38 11.36 -0.66 -3.45
CA TRP A 38 11.78 -0.76 -4.85
C TRP A 38 13.23 -0.31 -5.08
N ILE A 39 13.68 0.74 -4.38
CA ILE A 39 15.08 1.20 -4.45
C ILE A 39 15.99 0.23 -3.71
N SER A 40 15.58 -0.26 -2.53
CA SER A 40 16.37 -1.18 -1.70
C SER A 40 16.56 -2.55 -2.35
N GLU A 41 15.70 -2.96 -3.29
CA GLU A 41 15.92 -4.15 -4.14
C GLU A 41 17.11 -4.00 -5.11
N LYS A 42 17.85 -2.89 -5.09
CA LYS A 42 19.14 -2.73 -5.75
C LYS A 42 20.26 -2.55 -4.74
N LYS A 43 20.83 -3.66 -4.23
CA LYS A 43 22.28 -3.84 -3.98
C LYS A 43 22.58 -5.21 -3.35
N ILE A 44 22.27 -6.27 -4.08
CA ILE A 44 23.08 -7.50 -4.03
C ILE A 44 23.32 -7.89 -5.50
N ILE A 45 24.30 -7.24 -6.11
CA ILE A 45 24.96 -7.69 -7.35
C ILE A 45 26.43 -7.84 -6.98
#